data_AF-A0A554A3A6-F1
#
_entry.id   AF-A0A554A3A6-F1
#
_cell.length_a   1.000
_cell.length_b   1.000
_cell.length_c   1.000
_cell.angle_alpha   90.00
_cell.angle_beta   90.00
_cell.angle_gamma   90.00
#
_symmetry.space_group_name_H-M   'P 1'
#
loop_
_entity.id
_entity.type
_entity.pdbx_description
1 polymer ?
#
loop_
_entity_poly.entity_id
_entity_poly.type
_entity_poly.pdbx_seq_one_letter_code
_entity_poly.pdbx_strand_id
1 'polypeptide(L)'
;MQTLGTLLGLVAIVLIVTGIIGNRKRKKNGEKKNKQTWIGIAVFVLAFIVTPVSPNEEANAEPKDDSTEETKKEEVNEEDVTEEETTEEATEEEDNTEEVVEETESEPSIEERINAIADDAFSGVDEVSYNEDNNFVLFRVQGPDNLTINMTRKSWYIAQLDTLESLEGVEGIDTVDFNILTTLVDQYGNEKDEIAMTSSFTADTREKINFDNVLFDNLPNIADEYWHHPAMEK
;
A
#
# COMPACT_ATOMS: atom_id res chain seq x y z
N MET A 1 -12.76 45.37 9.61
CA MET A 1 -11.94 44.46 10.43
C MET A 1 -11.62 43.17 9.65
N GLN A 2 -10.92 43.25 8.51
CA GLN A 2 -10.64 42.07 7.66
C GLN A 2 -9.15 41.67 7.64
N THR A 3 -8.23 42.59 7.94
CA THR A 3 -6.78 42.38 7.91
C THR A 3 -6.20 41.57 9.06
N LEU A 4 -6.97 41.35 10.14
CA LEU A 4 -6.48 40.62 11.32
C LEU A 4 -6.61 39.09 11.17
N GLY A 5 -7.67 38.62 10.51
CA GLY A 5 -7.91 37.18 10.30
C GLY A 5 -6.93 36.55 9.31
N THR A 6 -6.59 37.25 8.23
CA THR A 6 -5.60 36.79 7.25
C THR A 6 -4.20 36.67 7.83
N LEU A 7 -3.82 37.58 8.74
CA LEU A 7 -2.54 37.52 9.44
C LEU A 7 -2.44 36.28 10.34
N LEU A 8 -3.51 35.97 11.09
CA LEU A 8 -3.57 34.79 11.96
C LEU A 8 -3.53 33.47 11.15
N GLY A 9 -4.20 33.42 10.01
CA GLY A 9 -4.15 32.26 9.11
C GLY A 9 -2.74 31.95 8.61
N LEU A 10 -1.97 32.96 8.22
CA LEU A 10 -0.57 32.80 7.79
C LEU A 10 0.34 32.31 8.93
N VAL A 11 0.16 32.83 10.16
CA VAL A 11 0.91 32.36 11.34
C VAL A 11 0.62 30.89 11.64
N ALA A 12 -0.64 30.45 11.53
CA ALA A 12 -1.01 29.04 11.72
C ALA A 12 -0.34 28.12 10.68
N ILE A 13 -0.31 28.51 9.40
CA ILE A 13 0.35 27.74 8.34
C ILE A 13 1.85 27.61 8.60
N VAL A 14 2.54 28.68 9.02
CA VAL A 14 3.97 28.65 9.36
C VAL A 14 4.27 27.70 10.53
N LEU A 15 3.39 27.64 11.54
CA LEU A 15 3.54 26.72 12.68
C LEU A 15 3.31 25.25 12.27
N ILE A 16 2.36 24.97 11.36
CA ILE A 16 2.14 23.63 10.81
C ILE A 16 3.36 23.18 9.99
N VAL A 17 3.86 24.01 9.08
CA VAL A 17 5.01 23.70 8.22
C VAL A 17 6.28 23.47 9.04
N THR A 18 6.56 24.33 10.03
CA THR A 18 7.74 24.15 10.90
C THR A 18 7.62 22.92 11.82
N GLY A 19 6.42 22.60 12.31
CA GLY A 19 6.16 21.37 13.07
C GLY A 19 6.40 20.09 12.26
N ILE A 20 5.91 20.03 11.01
CA ILE A 20 6.08 18.88 10.11
C ILE A 20 7.56 18.69 9.74
N ILE A 21 8.26 19.77 9.36
CA ILE A 21 9.69 19.73 9.02
C ILE A 21 10.54 19.30 10.23
N GLY A 22 10.21 19.80 11.43
CA GLY A 22 10.89 19.41 12.68
C GLY A 22 10.74 17.92 13.02
N ASN A 23 9.60 17.31 12.67
CA ASN A 23 9.35 15.89 12.96
C ASN A 23 10.08 14.95 11.99
N ARG A 24 10.20 15.31 10.69
CA ARG A 24 10.84 14.44 9.68
C ARG A 24 12.32 14.14 9.99
N LYS A 25 13.04 15.03 10.68
CA LYS A 25 14.45 14.82 11.09
C LYS A 25 14.65 13.98 12.38
N ARG A 26 13.58 13.44 13.00
CA ARG A 26 13.68 12.66 14.26
C ARG A 26 13.56 11.14 14.11
N LYS A 27 13.51 10.59 12.89
CA LYS A 27 13.32 9.14 12.65
C LYS A 27 14.62 8.33 12.38
N LYS A 28 15.81 8.87 12.71
CA LYS A 28 17.12 8.18 12.57
C LYS A 28 17.90 7.99 13.90
N ASN A 29 17.23 7.97 15.05
CA ASN A 29 17.85 7.44 16.28
C ASN A 29 16.79 6.89 17.25
N GLY A 30 16.98 5.67 17.75
CA GLY A 30 15.96 4.93 18.48
C GLY A 30 15.99 5.14 20.00
N GLU A 31 15.30 6.16 20.51
CA GLU A 31 15.07 6.29 21.96
C GLU A 31 13.60 6.58 22.36
N LYS A 32 13.08 5.68 23.20
CA LYS A 32 12.09 5.85 24.29
C LYS A 32 10.94 6.86 24.06
N LYS A 33 9.76 6.30 23.76
CA LYS A 33 8.45 6.99 23.67
C LYS A 33 8.15 7.84 24.93
N ASN A 34 8.11 9.17 24.79
CA ASN A 34 7.75 10.09 25.88
C ASN A 34 6.36 10.72 25.65
N LYS A 35 5.48 10.68 26.67
CA LYS A 35 4.01 10.89 26.54
C LYS A 35 3.60 12.38 26.61
N GLN A 36 4.03 13.23 25.67
CA GLN A 36 3.74 14.69 25.72
C GLN A 36 3.20 15.36 24.44
N THR A 37 2.72 14.61 23.43
CA THR A 37 2.21 15.17 22.16
C THR A 37 0.72 14.91 21.92
N TRP A 38 -0.14 15.29 22.86
CA TRP A 38 -1.61 15.01 22.81
C TRP A 38 -2.52 16.23 23.06
N ILE A 39 -2.06 17.45 22.75
CA ILE A 39 -2.81 18.71 22.99
C ILE A 39 -3.24 19.42 21.69
N GLY A 40 -2.69 19.05 20.52
CA GLY A 40 -2.88 19.81 19.27
C GLY A 40 -4.26 19.72 18.61
N ILE A 41 -5.06 18.68 18.89
CA ILE A 41 -6.26 18.35 18.09
C ILE A 41 -7.55 18.98 18.65
N ALA A 42 -7.61 19.23 19.96
CA ALA A 42 -8.86 19.62 20.65
C ALA A 42 -9.41 21.02 20.31
N VAL A 43 -8.62 21.89 19.66
CA VAL A 43 -8.98 23.31 19.45
C VAL A 43 -9.76 23.54 18.15
N PHE A 44 -9.63 22.67 17.14
CA PHE A 44 -10.15 22.95 15.80
C PHE A 44 -11.67 22.69 15.64
N VAL A 45 -12.26 21.84 16.50
CA VAL A 45 -13.66 21.39 16.38
C VAL A 45 -14.68 22.45 16.85
N LEU A 46 -14.29 23.35 17.76
CA LEU A 46 -15.20 24.33 18.37
C LEU A 46 -15.45 25.60 17.52
N ALA A 47 -14.78 25.76 16.38
CA ALA A 47 -14.83 27.00 15.58
C ALA A 47 -16.00 27.09 14.58
N PHE A 48 -16.74 26.00 14.35
CA PHE A 48 -17.69 25.88 13.21
C PHE A 48 -19.19 25.88 13.59
N ILE A 49 -19.56 26.14 14.85
CA ILE A 49 -20.95 26.03 15.34
C ILE A 49 -21.57 27.40 15.70
N VAL A 50 -21.31 28.45 14.91
CA VAL A 50 -22.11 29.70 14.95
C VAL A 50 -22.26 30.30 13.54
N THR A 51 -23.18 29.76 12.75
CA THR A 51 -23.85 30.50 11.66
C THR A 51 -25.36 30.50 11.93
N PRO A 52 -26.01 31.67 12.06
CA PRO A 52 -27.44 31.72 12.33
C PRO A 52 -28.23 31.36 11.07
N VAL A 53 -28.87 30.19 11.08
CA VAL A 53 -29.90 29.84 10.09
C VAL A 53 -31.17 30.60 10.44
N SER A 54 -31.53 31.59 9.62
CA SER A 54 -32.86 32.22 9.69
C SER A 54 -33.90 31.30 9.03
N PRO A 55 -35.09 31.10 9.63
CA PRO A 55 -36.13 30.28 9.04
C PRO A 55 -36.79 30.99 7.85
N ASN A 56 -37.14 30.21 6.83
CA ASN A 56 -38.16 30.57 5.84
C ASN A 56 -39.18 29.42 5.80
N GLU A 57 -40.46 29.75 5.85
CA GLU A 57 -41.59 28.82 5.99
C GLU A 57 -42.37 28.70 4.66
N GLU A 58 -43.41 27.84 4.62
CA GLU A 58 -44.19 27.39 3.45
C GLU A 58 -43.44 26.34 2.59
N ALA A 59 -43.61 25.00 2.72
CA ALA A 59 -44.76 24.09 2.86
C ALA A 59 -45.39 23.62 1.53
N ASN A 60 -45.47 22.30 1.29
CA ASN A 60 -46.72 21.51 1.29
C ASN A 60 -46.52 20.01 0.89
N ALA A 61 -47.40 19.14 1.40
CA ALA A 61 -47.83 17.81 0.92
C ALA A 61 -46.84 16.62 0.78
N GLU A 62 -47.00 15.63 1.68
CA GLU A 62 -46.95 14.18 1.35
C GLU A 62 -48.29 13.72 0.70
N PRO A 63 -48.43 12.47 0.20
CA PRO A 63 -48.86 11.37 1.10
C PRO A 63 -48.23 9.98 0.85
N LYS A 64 -48.54 9.06 1.76
CA LYS A 64 -48.01 7.69 2.01
C LYS A 64 -48.59 6.56 1.14
N ASP A 65 -47.91 5.39 1.15
CA ASP A 65 -48.42 3.99 1.23
C ASP A 65 -47.17 3.04 1.41
N ASP A 66 -46.88 2.22 2.44
CA ASP A 66 -47.50 1.76 3.71
C ASP A 66 -48.03 0.27 3.70
N SER A 67 -47.15 -0.77 3.72
CA SER A 67 -47.53 -2.22 3.88
C SER A 67 -46.43 -3.16 4.47
N THR A 68 -46.84 -4.23 5.18
CA THR A 68 -46.05 -5.37 5.73
C THR A 68 -46.68 -6.74 5.32
N GLU A 69 -46.44 -7.99 5.79
CA GLU A 69 -45.61 -8.75 6.79
C GLU A 69 -45.71 -10.27 6.41
N GLU A 70 -45.00 -11.32 6.86
CA GLU A 70 -43.86 -11.67 7.76
C GLU A 70 -42.75 -12.36 6.89
N THR A 71 -41.45 -12.43 7.24
CA THR A 71 -40.73 -13.32 8.21
C THR A 71 -40.81 -14.85 7.96
N LYS A 72 -39.64 -15.53 8.00
CA LYS A 72 -39.28 -16.66 8.92
C LYS A 72 -38.91 -18.07 8.36
N LYS A 73 -37.71 -18.56 8.78
CA LYS A 73 -37.23 -19.98 8.92
C LYS A 73 -37.09 -20.86 7.65
N GLU A 74 -36.35 -21.99 7.62
CA GLU A 74 -35.15 -22.55 8.32
C GLU A 74 -34.79 -23.92 7.68
N GLU A 75 -33.73 -24.60 8.17
CA GLU A 75 -33.21 -25.94 7.74
C GLU A 75 -32.58 -25.95 6.33
N VAL A 76 -31.35 -26.44 6.05
CA VAL A 76 -30.46 -27.47 6.64
C VAL A 76 -30.88 -28.92 6.36
N ASN A 77 -30.02 -29.66 5.66
CA ASN A 77 -30.02 -31.13 5.62
C ASN A 77 -28.58 -31.64 5.54
N GLU A 78 -28.34 -32.87 5.97
CA GLU A 78 -27.03 -33.48 6.21
C GLU A 78 -26.61 -34.48 5.10
N GLU A 79 -25.31 -34.60 4.88
CA GLU A 79 -24.55 -35.77 4.34
C GLU A 79 -23.06 -35.38 4.53
N ASP A 80 -22.32 -35.85 5.55
CA ASP A 80 -21.76 -37.20 5.80
C ASP A 80 -20.39 -37.43 5.09
N VAL A 81 -19.68 -38.50 5.47
CA VAL A 81 -18.33 -38.96 5.07
C VAL A 81 -17.17 -38.59 6.01
N THR A 82 -17.16 -39.33 7.14
CA THR A 82 -16.02 -40.16 7.61
C THR A 82 -14.67 -39.50 7.95
N GLU A 83 -14.36 -39.49 9.26
CA GLU A 83 -12.98 -39.53 9.79
C GLU A 83 -12.57 -40.99 10.07
N GLU A 84 -11.31 -41.36 9.80
CA GLU A 84 -10.67 -42.59 10.32
C GLU A 84 -9.40 -42.22 11.12
N GLU A 85 -9.36 -42.49 12.42
CA GLU A 85 -8.15 -42.34 13.26
C GLU A 85 -7.38 -43.67 13.40
N THR A 86 -6.04 -43.62 13.31
CA THR A 86 -5.08 -44.72 13.51
C THR A 86 -3.65 -44.14 13.50
N THR A 87 -2.69 -44.42 14.41
CA THR A 87 -2.67 -45.14 15.69
C THR A 87 -1.40 -44.72 16.48
N GLU A 88 -1.41 -44.89 17.81
CA GLU A 88 -0.30 -45.02 18.81
C GLU A 88 1.15 -44.80 18.30
N GLU A 89 1.88 -43.80 18.84
CA GLU A 89 2.66 -43.82 20.10
C GLU A 89 4.08 -44.40 19.95
N ALA A 90 5.11 -43.57 20.21
CA ALA A 90 6.46 -44.00 20.57
C ALA A 90 7.21 -42.86 21.30
N THR A 91 7.89 -43.18 22.40
CA THR A 91 8.63 -42.24 23.26
C THR A 91 10.12 -42.58 23.26
N GLU A 92 11.00 -41.58 23.23
CA GLU A 92 12.38 -41.70 23.74
C GLU A 92 12.93 -40.32 24.15
N GLU A 93 13.88 -40.29 25.09
CA GLU A 93 14.38 -39.08 25.79
C GLU A 93 15.90 -38.88 25.58
N GLU A 94 16.41 -37.68 25.94
CA GLU A 94 17.83 -37.27 26.03
C GLU A 94 18.65 -37.32 24.71
N ASP A 95 19.36 -36.25 24.31
CA ASP A 95 20.47 -35.67 25.07
C ASP A 95 20.56 -34.12 24.93
N ASN A 96 21.28 -33.49 25.85
CA ASN A 96 21.50 -32.04 25.90
C ASN A 96 22.87 -31.68 25.28
N THR A 97 22.85 -31.07 24.09
CA THR A 97 24.00 -30.31 23.58
C THR A 97 23.62 -28.83 23.51
N GLU A 98 24.18 -28.02 24.42
CA GLU A 98 24.27 -26.56 24.25
C GLU A 98 25.25 -26.27 23.10
N GLU A 99 24.77 -26.42 21.86
CA GLU A 99 25.51 -25.94 20.70
C GLU A 99 25.53 -24.42 20.75
N VAL A 100 26.73 -23.86 20.93
CA VAL A 100 26.94 -22.42 20.88
C VAL A 100 26.82 -22.01 19.42
N VAL A 101 25.59 -21.66 19.04
CA VAL A 101 25.30 -20.97 17.78
C VAL A 101 26.05 -19.64 17.81
N GLU A 102 27.22 -19.59 17.16
CA GLU A 102 27.61 -18.35 16.52
C GLU A 102 26.50 -18.02 15.52
N GLU A 103 25.79 -16.92 15.75
CA GLU A 103 24.94 -16.31 14.73
C GLU A 103 25.87 -15.80 13.62
N THR A 104 26.32 -16.74 12.77
CA THR A 104 26.71 -16.42 11.40
C THR A 104 25.44 -15.96 10.71
N GLU A 105 25.18 -14.66 10.83
CA GLU A 105 24.12 -13.91 10.16
C GLU A 105 24.31 -14.09 8.65
N SER A 106 23.74 -15.18 8.12
CA SER A 106 23.89 -15.58 6.73
C SER A 106 23.22 -14.53 5.86
N GLU A 107 23.96 -13.96 4.90
CA GLU A 107 23.41 -12.96 4.00
C GLU A 107 22.15 -13.53 3.33
N PRO A 108 21.00 -12.82 3.38
CA PRO A 108 19.74 -13.33 2.90
C PRO A 108 19.81 -13.62 1.39
N SER A 109 19.14 -14.69 0.97
CA SER A 109 19.07 -15.11 -0.43
C SER A 109 18.51 -14.01 -1.34
N ILE A 110 18.78 -14.10 -2.64
CA ILE A 110 18.22 -13.16 -3.62
C ILE A 110 16.69 -13.13 -3.49
N GLU A 111 16.04 -14.29 -3.34
CA GLU A 111 14.59 -14.43 -3.16
C GLU A 111 14.06 -13.71 -1.91
N GLU A 112 14.70 -13.88 -0.75
CA GLU A 112 14.32 -13.17 0.49
C GLU A 112 14.50 -11.65 0.35
N ARG A 113 15.58 -11.22 -0.33
CA ARG A 113 15.88 -9.80 -0.56
C ARG A 113 14.85 -9.14 -1.48
N ILE A 114 14.48 -9.77 -2.59
CA ILE A 114 13.49 -9.19 -3.52
C ILE A 114 12.08 -9.19 -2.92
N ASN A 115 11.69 -10.20 -2.14
CA ASN A 115 10.41 -10.19 -1.43
C ASN A 115 10.37 -9.05 -0.39
N ALA A 116 11.43 -8.87 0.41
CA ALA A 116 11.50 -7.79 1.39
C ALA A 116 11.47 -6.38 0.77
N ILE A 117 11.98 -6.20 -0.46
CA ILE A 117 11.87 -4.94 -1.21
C ILE A 117 10.42 -4.74 -1.70
N ALA A 118 9.76 -5.80 -2.17
CA ALA A 118 8.37 -5.71 -2.62
C ALA A 118 7.40 -5.33 -1.49
N ASP A 119 7.61 -5.87 -0.28
CA ASP A 119 6.79 -5.59 0.91
C ASP A 119 6.91 -4.14 1.44
N ASP A 120 8.01 -3.41 1.17
CA ASP A 120 8.14 -1.99 1.55
C ASP A 120 7.59 -1.04 0.46
N ALA A 121 7.72 -1.41 -0.82
CA ALA A 121 7.35 -0.57 -1.96
C ALA A 121 5.87 -0.68 -2.39
N PHE A 122 5.24 -1.84 -2.22
CA PHE A 122 3.89 -2.13 -2.72
C PHE A 122 2.86 -2.33 -1.60
N SER A 123 1.57 -2.41 -1.94
CA SER A 123 0.48 -2.60 -0.96
C SER A 123 0.13 -4.07 -0.69
N GLY A 124 0.82 -4.99 -1.36
CA GLY A 124 0.76 -6.42 -1.15
C GLY A 124 1.48 -7.17 -2.27
N VAL A 125 2.01 -8.36 -1.95
CA VAL A 125 2.62 -9.27 -2.92
C VAL A 125 1.59 -10.34 -3.32
N ASP A 126 1.49 -10.63 -4.62
CA ASP A 126 0.74 -11.78 -5.15
C ASP A 126 1.75 -12.88 -5.57
N GLU A 127 2.80 -12.50 -6.29
CA GLU A 127 3.95 -13.36 -6.61
C GLU A 127 5.21 -12.48 -6.77
N VAL A 128 6.31 -12.87 -6.14
CA VAL A 128 7.65 -12.43 -6.54
C VAL A 128 8.47 -13.67 -6.82
N SER A 129 9.03 -13.76 -8.03
CA SER A 129 9.77 -14.93 -8.50
C SER A 129 11.09 -14.51 -9.16
N TYR A 130 12.14 -15.32 -8.91
CA TYR A 130 13.47 -15.18 -9.50
C TYR A 130 13.81 -16.45 -10.28
N ASN A 131 14.52 -16.31 -11.39
CA ASN A 131 14.93 -17.42 -12.24
C ASN A 131 16.45 -17.36 -12.52
N GLU A 132 17.18 -18.31 -11.93
CA GLU A 132 18.64 -18.42 -12.05
C GLU A 132 19.13 -18.80 -13.46
N ASP A 133 18.30 -19.44 -14.31
CA ASP A 133 18.71 -19.81 -15.67
C ASP A 133 18.89 -18.59 -16.60
N ASN A 134 18.26 -17.46 -16.27
CA ASN A 134 18.26 -16.24 -17.09
C ASN A 134 18.29 -14.93 -16.28
N ASN A 135 18.63 -14.98 -14.98
CA ASN A 135 18.75 -13.84 -14.08
C ASN A 135 17.53 -12.89 -14.10
N PHE A 136 16.32 -13.47 -14.23
CA PHE A 136 15.07 -12.72 -14.41
C PHE A 136 14.31 -12.63 -13.08
N VAL A 137 13.82 -11.44 -12.75
CA VAL A 137 12.93 -11.21 -11.60
C VAL A 137 11.58 -10.67 -12.08
N LEU A 138 10.50 -11.27 -11.59
CA LEU A 138 9.13 -10.77 -11.75
C LEU A 138 8.58 -10.26 -10.40
N PHE A 139 8.08 -9.03 -10.40
CA PHE A 139 7.26 -8.47 -9.32
C PHE A 139 5.79 -8.41 -9.76
N ARG A 140 4.98 -9.36 -9.30
CA ARG A 140 3.53 -9.36 -9.49
C ARG A 140 2.85 -8.94 -8.19
N VAL A 141 2.45 -7.67 -8.13
CA VAL A 141 2.26 -6.92 -6.87
C VAL A 141 1.04 -6.00 -6.94
N GLN A 142 0.40 -5.75 -5.80
CA GLN A 142 -0.73 -4.83 -5.67
C GLN A 142 -0.24 -3.38 -5.53
N GLY A 143 -0.63 -2.53 -6.47
CA GLY A 143 -0.12 -1.16 -6.56
C GLY A 143 -0.67 -0.22 -5.48
N PRO A 144 0.13 0.72 -4.93
CA PRO A 144 -0.33 1.64 -3.88
C PRO A 144 -1.42 2.62 -4.33
N ASP A 145 -2.64 2.35 -3.86
CA ASP A 145 -3.87 3.02 -4.27
C ASP A 145 -4.03 4.46 -3.75
N ASN A 146 -4.72 5.31 -4.51
CA ASN A 146 -4.81 6.76 -4.27
C ASN A 146 -6.17 7.35 -4.67
N LEU A 147 -6.43 8.60 -4.25
CA LEU A 147 -7.70 9.31 -4.44
C LEU A 147 -8.12 9.56 -5.91
N THR A 148 -7.21 9.40 -6.87
CA THR A 148 -7.50 9.56 -8.31
C THR A 148 -6.58 8.65 -9.14
N ILE A 149 -7.07 8.17 -10.28
CA ILE A 149 -6.35 7.28 -11.19
C ILE A 149 -4.97 7.83 -11.59
N ASN A 150 -4.88 9.12 -11.92
CA ASN A 150 -3.60 9.77 -12.22
C ASN A 150 -2.65 9.90 -11.01
N MET A 151 -3.14 9.92 -9.77
CA MET A 151 -2.28 9.80 -8.58
C MET A 151 -1.83 8.36 -8.37
N THR A 152 -2.73 7.39 -8.49
CA THR A 152 -2.44 5.94 -8.39
C THR A 152 -1.38 5.52 -9.41
N ARG A 153 -1.54 5.93 -10.67
CA ARG A 153 -0.53 5.68 -11.72
C ARG A 153 0.84 6.29 -11.39
N LYS A 154 0.89 7.43 -10.70
CA LYS A 154 2.15 8.09 -10.28
C LYS A 154 2.78 7.42 -9.06
N SER A 155 2.00 6.97 -8.07
CA SER A 155 2.55 6.20 -6.93
C SER A 155 3.11 4.86 -7.40
N TRP A 156 2.53 4.23 -8.42
CA TRP A 156 3.07 3.02 -9.03
C TRP A 156 4.40 3.27 -9.76
N TYR A 157 4.55 4.40 -10.46
CA TYR A 157 5.85 4.79 -11.05
C TYR A 157 6.93 5.03 -9.99
N ILE A 158 6.55 5.61 -8.84
CA ILE A 158 7.47 5.82 -7.71
C ILE A 158 7.87 4.46 -7.11
N ALA A 159 6.92 3.60 -6.76
CA ALA A 159 7.20 2.27 -6.19
C ALA A 159 8.12 1.40 -7.08
N GLN A 160 7.96 1.47 -8.40
CA GLN A 160 8.87 0.83 -9.37
C GLN A 160 10.29 1.41 -9.30
N LEU A 161 10.44 2.74 -9.28
CA LEU A 161 11.77 3.37 -9.20
C LEU A 161 12.44 3.11 -7.85
N ASP A 162 11.71 3.22 -6.75
CA ASP A 162 12.19 2.95 -5.39
C ASP A 162 12.62 1.47 -5.27
N THR A 163 11.90 0.54 -5.94
CA THR A 163 12.30 -0.88 -6.07
C THR A 163 13.57 -1.03 -6.92
N LEU A 164 13.64 -0.40 -8.09
CA LEU A 164 14.80 -0.48 -8.98
C LEU A 164 16.08 0.09 -8.35
N GLU A 165 15.97 1.18 -7.56
CA GLU A 165 17.06 1.73 -6.74
C GLU A 165 17.48 0.72 -5.66
N SER A 166 16.52 0.13 -4.95
CA SER A 166 16.77 -0.89 -3.92
C SER A 166 17.45 -2.16 -4.47
N LEU A 167 17.30 -2.44 -5.77
CA LEU A 167 17.95 -3.56 -6.46
C LEU A 167 19.37 -3.27 -6.96
N GLU A 168 19.88 -2.02 -6.92
CA GLU A 168 21.26 -1.72 -7.34
C GLU A 168 22.33 -2.49 -6.55
N GLY A 169 22.01 -2.90 -5.32
CA GLY A 169 22.88 -3.73 -4.47
C GLY A 169 22.71 -5.25 -4.66
N VAL A 170 21.91 -5.72 -5.62
CA VAL A 170 21.63 -7.14 -5.86
C VAL A 170 22.31 -7.61 -7.15
N GLU A 171 23.46 -8.26 -7.01
CA GLU A 171 24.11 -8.97 -8.12
C GLU A 171 23.26 -10.16 -8.58
N GLY A 172 23.39 -10.57 -9.86
CA GLY A 172 22.66 -11.72 -10.41
C GLY A 172 21.27 -11.40 -11.01
N ILE A 173 20.93 -10.13 -11.24
CA ILE A 173 19.69 -9.74 -11.92
C ILE A 173 20.01 -9.08 -13.27
N ASP A 174 19.65 -9.71 -14.37
CA ASP A 174 19.75 -9.14 -15.71
C ASP A 174 18.47 -8.37 -16.07
N THR A 175 17.27 -8.88 -15.75
CA THR A 175 15.99 -8.25 -16.13
C THR A 175 15.02 -8.20 -14.96
N VAL A 176 14.32 -7.07 -14.80
CA VAL A 176 13.25 -6.86 -13.82
C VAL A 176 11.96 -6.51 -14.54
N ASP A 177 10.93 -7.33 -14.36
CA ASP A 177 9.57 -7.10 -14.84
C ASP A 177 8.63 -6.76 -13.67
N PHE A 178 7.71 -5.82 -13.90
CA PHE A 178 6.60 -5.54 -12.99
C PHE A 178 5.26 -5.86 -13.66
N ASN A 179 4.39 -6.56 -12.94
CA ASN A 179 2.98 -6.78 -13.25
C ASN A 179 2.14 -6.22 -12.11
N ILE A 180 1.76 -4.94 -12.20
CA ILE A 180 1.04 -4.26 -11.11
C ILE A 180 -0.47 -4.52 -11.25
N LEU A 181 -1.04 -5.10 -10.20
CA LEU A 181 -2.47 -5.33 -10.05
C LEU A 181 -3.17 -4.16 -9.35
N THR A 182 -4.46 -4.04 -9.63
CA THR A 182 -5.44 -3.25 -8.86
C THR A 182 -6.84 -3.82 -9.11
N THR A 183 -7.79 -3.54 -8.23
CA THR A 183 -9.21 -3.82 -8.49
C THR A 183 -9.74 -2.89 -9.59
N LEU A 184 -10.17 -3.45 -10.71
CA LEU A 184 -10.84 -2.74 -11.80
C LEU A 184 -12.35 -2.96 -11.73
N VAL A 185 -13.12 -1.94 -12.15
CA VAL A 185 -14.59 -1.97 -12.19
C VAL A 185 -15.06 -1.95 -13.65
N ASP A 186 -15.89 -2.92 -14.03
CA ASP A 186 -16.47 -2.99 -15.38
C ASP A 186 -17.66 -2.02 -15.58
N GLN A 187 -18.22 -2.00 -16.80
CA GLN A 187 -19.36 -1.12 -17.14
C GLN A 187 -20.68 -1.47 -16.43
N TYR A 188 -20.75 -2.61 -15.75
CA TYR A 188 -21.91 -3.11 -15.01
C TYR A 188 -21.73 -2.97 -13.49
N GLY A 189 -20.54 -2.59 -13.02
CA GLY A 189 -20.20 -2.44 -11.60
C GLY A 189 -19.58 -3.69 -10.98
N ASN A 190 -19.11 -4.67 -11.78
CA ASN A 190 -18.38 -5.82 -11.26
C ASN A 190 -16.93 -5.42 -10.96
N GLU A 191 -16.46 -5.70 -9.74
CA GLU A 191 -15.07 -5.55 -9.31
C GLU A 191 -14.26 -6.82 -9.59
N LYS A 192 -13.03 -6.66 -10.07
CA LYS A 192 -12.06 -7.75 -10.25
C LYS A 192 -10.62 -7.23 -10.26
N ASP A 193 -9.72 -7.92 -9.58
CA ASP A 193 -8.29 -7.65 -9.66
C ASP A 193 -7.71 -8.13 -11.01
N GLU A 194 -7.08 -7.20 -11.73
CA GLU A 194 -6.41 -7.45 -13.01
C GLU A 194 -5.10 -6.67 -13.11
N ILE A 195 -4.20 -7.10 -13.99
CA ILE A 195 -2.95 -6.40 -14.26
C ILE A 195 -3.28 -5.08 -14.99
N ALA A 196 -3.00 -3.97 -14.33
CA ALA A 196 -3.32 -2.63 -14.80
C ALA A 196 -2.10 -1.84 -15.32
N MET A 197 -0.88 -2.32 -15.05
CA MET A 197 0.36 -1.79 -15.62
C MET A 197 1.40 -2.90 -15.74
N THR A 198 2.16 -2.91 -16.84
CA THR A 198 3.34 -3.75 -17.02
C THR A 198 4.54 -2.93 -17.48
N SER A 199 5.74 -3.32 -17.03
CA SER A 199 6.99 -2.65 -17.40
C SER A 199 8.19 -3.59 -17.25
N SER A 200 9.19 -3.42 -18.11
CA SER A 200 10.42 -4.24 -18.14
C SER A 200 11.68 -3.39 -18.12
N PHE A 201 12.68 -3.80 -17.35
CA PHE A 201 13.95 -3.09 -17.17
C PHE A 201 15.15 -4.03 -17.17
N THR A 202 15.87 -4.05 -18.30
CA THR A 202 17.18 -4.71 -18.44
C THR A 202 18.26 -4.01 -17.60
N ALA A 203 19.30 -4.73 -17.20
CA ALA A 203 20.43 -4.18 -16.41
C ALA A 203 21.09 -3.01 -17.13
N ASP A 204 21.25 -3.15 -18.45
CA ASP A 204 21.68 -2.10 -19.38
C ASP A 204 20.87 -0.81 -19.17
N THR A 205 19.54 -0.91 -19.08
CA THR A 205 18.64 0.24 -18.89
C THR A 205 18.64 0.74 -17.44
N ARG A 206 18.74 -0.13 -16.43
CA ARG A 206 18.86 0.27 -15.02
C ARG A 206 20.14 1.08 -14.74
N GLU A 207 21.29 0.68 -15.29
CA GLU A 207 22.58 1.42 -15.17
C GLU A 207 22.50 2.86 -15.75
N LYS A 208 21.56 3.11 -16.67
CA LYS A 208 21.34 4.44 -17.27
C LYS A 208 20.44 5.36 -16.41
N ILE A 209 19.79 4.84 -15.37
CA ILE A 209 18.91 5.62 -14.48
C ILE A 209 19.76 6.38 -13.46
N ASN A 210 19.42 7.65 -13.25
CA ASN A 210 19.98 8.48 -12.19
C ASN A 210 18.92 8.64 -11.11
N PHE A 211 18.86 7.70 -10.15
CA PHE A 211 17.79 7.63 -9.15
C PHE A 211 17.66 8.92 -8.31
N ASP A 212 18.78 9.55 -7.94
CA ASP A 212 18.83 10.88 -7.29
C ASP A 212 18.05 11.99 -8.05
N ASN A 213 17.87 11.89 -9.37
CA ASN A 213 17.38 12.98 -10.23
C ASN A 213 16.28 12.58 -11.24
N VAL A 214 15.91 11.30 -11.34
CA VAL A 214 14.91 10.83 -12.30
C VAL A 214 13.51 11.36 -11.93
N LEU A 215 12.76 11.81 -12.94
CA LEU A 215 11.35 12.16 -12.74
C LEU A 215 10.52 10.89 -12.91
N PHE A 216 9.71 10.52 -11.91
CA PHE A 216 8.82 9.35 -12.00
C PHE A 216 7.87 9.38 -13.21
N ASP A 217 7.47 10.57 -13.66
CA ASP A 217 6.67 10.76 -14.88
C ASP A 217 7.40 10.36 -16.17
N ASN A 218 8.71 10.15 -16.13
CA ASN A 218 9.49 9.62 -17.25
C ASN A 218 9.46 8.09 -17.33
N LEU A 219 9.02 7.35 -16.29
CA LEU A 219 9.09 5.87 -16.27
C LEU A 219 8.57 5.20 -17.56
N PRO A 220 7.40 5.58 -18.12
CA PRO A 220 6.90 5.06 -19.40
C PRO A 220 7.79 5.28 -20.64
N ASN A 221 8.84 6.09 -20.53
CA ASN A 221 9.76 6.45 -21.62
C ASN A 221 11.19 5.94 -21.38
N ILE A 222 11.48 5.35 -20.22
CA ILE A 222 12.78 4.75 -19.87
C ILE A 222 12.73 3.24 -19.71
N ALA A 223 11.54 2.65 -19.48
CA ALA A 223 11.36 1.20 -19.49
C ALA A 223 11.60 0.64 -20.91
N ASP A 224 12.15 -0.56 -21.00
CA ASP A 224 12.44 -1.23 -22.28
C ASP A 224 11.13 -1.71 -22.95
N GLU A 225 10.19 -2.20 -22.14
CA GLU A 225 8.79 -2.38 -22.51
C GLU A 225 7.87 -1.69 -21.48
N TYR A 226 6.72 -1.15 -21.93
CA TYR A 226 5.74 -0.49 -21.06
C TYR A 226 4.31 -0.59 -21.61
N TRP A 227 3.36 -0.93 -20.75
CA TRP A 227 1.92 -0.88 -21.04
C TRP A 227 1.11 -0.54 -19.79
N HIS A 228 -0.09 0.01 -19.98
CA HIS A 228 -1.10 0.09 -18.92
C HIS A 228 -2.51 -0.12 -19.47
N HIS A 229 -3.40 -0.63 -18.62
CA HIS A 229 -4.77 -0.88 -18.99
C HIS A 229 -5.52 0.44 -19.25
N PRO A 230 -6.40 0.56 -20.28
CA PRO A 230 -7.09 1.81 -20.61
C PRO A 230 -7.96 2.42 -19.50
N ALA A 231 -8.30 1.66 -18.44
CA ALA A 231 -8.90 2.25 -17.25
C ALA A 231 -7.99 3.30 -16.58
N MET A 232 -6.66 3.11 -16.67
CA MET A 232 -5.63 3.94 -16.06
C MET A 232 -5.27 5.21 -16.87
N GLU A 233 -5.96 5.49 -17.98
CA GLU A 233 -5.75 6.72 -18.76
C GLU A 233 -6.44 7.97 -18.18
N LYS A 234 -7.44 7.79 -17.31
CA LYS A 234 -8.43 8.80 -16.89
C LYS A 234 -7.96 9.81 -15.82
#